data_AF-A0AAU9QH37-F1
#
_entry.id   AF-A0AAU9QH37-F1
#
_cell.length_a   1.000
_cell.length_b   1.000
_cell.length_c   1.000
_cell.angle_alpha   90.00
_cell.angle_beta   90.00
_cell.angle_gamma   90.00
#
_symmetry.space_group_name_H-M   'P 1'
#
loop_
_entity.id
_entity.type
_entity.pdbx_description
1 polymer ?
#
loop_
_entity_poly.entity_id
_entity_poly.type
_entity_poly.pdbx_seq_one_letter_code
_entity_poly.pdbx_strand_id
1 'polypeptide(L)'
;MITGAGLASFARPDIPMSFRTTALTFALSACLTSTAFASQNPTQPEAQFELAQQLALKPNPESPTDARYWLEQAAHQDYLPAQKQLAEDYARGLTGNTDFTQAIYWFTSVALNDPTDRGFLLADFVQHHQAEVSNSDLVEAWYQLSALKNPQAEEAYNQFLEDRFNQLRAKQVSEIVELDKQATDEEQKVTIEIQQAKKAENFNVWYASGALGFALLLGGGAFGYRRHTQKAKATAANEVSRSLQLETQVKELQFANKQLKRQLEKVFKEFKKIKGQSENQKLLVACAMFGYTPQTIPDSKAVKLRYRQLSKLYHPDSRGSEEEMKRLNQAFKTISQNVTKE
;
A
#
# COMPACT_ATOMS: atom_id res chain seq x y z
N MET A 1 32.11 -91.28 -65.69
CA MET A 1 31.79 -91.31 -67.12
C MET A 1 31.32 -89.92 -67.53
N ILE A 2 31.98 -89.32 -68.53
CA ILE A 2 31.43 -88.40 -69.55
C ILE A 2 30.90 -87.04 -69.01
N THR A 3 31.71 -85.97 -68.92
CA THR A 3 32.01 -84.91 -69.93
C THR A 3 30.88 -83.93 -70.27
N GLY A 4 31.20 -82.63 -70.32
CA GLY A 4 30.54 -81.60 -71.13
C GLY A 4 29.98 -80.42 -70.31
N ALA A 5 30.65 -79.26 -70.21
CA ALA A 5 30.84 -78.19 -71.19
C ALA A 5 29.62 -77.26 -71.36
N GLY A 6 29.83 -75.94 -71.18
CA GLY A 6 28.81 -74.92 -71.48
C GLY A 6 29.14 -73.53 -70.92
N LEU A 7 29.98 -72.79 -71.63
CA LEU A 7 30.32 -71.37 -71.43
C LEU A 7 29.11 -70.44 -71.70
N ALA A 8 28.97 -69.37 -70.92
CA ALA A 8 28.59 -68.05 -71.45
C ALA A 8 28.92 -66.93 -70.44
N SER A 9 29.88 -66.10 -70.84
CA SER A 9 30.23 -64.79 -70.29
C SER A 9 29.12 -63.78 -70.55
N PHE A 10 28.80 -62.89 -69.61
CA PHE A 10 28.54 -61.48 -69.91
C PHE A 10 28.72 -60.59 -68.67
N ALA A 11 29.14 -59.36 -68.95
CA ALA A 11 29.80 -58.41 -68.09
C ALA A 11 28.93 -57.68 -67.05
N ARG A 12 29.65 -57.11 -66.06
CA ARG A 12 29.33 -56.12 -65.01
C ARG A 12 28.45 -54.93 -65.47
N PRO A 13 27.73 -54.24 -64.56
CA PRO A 13 28.39 -53.20 -63.74
C PRO A 13 27.97 -53.09 -62.26
N ASP A 14 28.90 -52.55 -61.46
CA ASP A 14 28.74 -51.91 -60.15
C ASP A 14 27.63 -50.82 -60.22
N ILE A 15 26.88 -50.36 -59.20
CA ILE A 15 27.16 -49.72 -57.89
C ILE A 15 25.77 -49.63 -57.10
N PRO A 16 25.55 -48.91 -55.96
CA PRO A 16 25.55 -49.39 -54.57
C PRO A 16 24.26 -49.19 -53.70
N MET A 17 24.29 -49.76 -52.49
CA MET A 17 23.84 -49.21 -51.17
C MET A 17 22.35 -48.99 -50.81
N SER A 18 22.08 -49.32 -49.53
CA SER A 18 21.10 -48.70 -48.62
C SER A 18 19.65 -49.26 -48.59
N PHE A 19 19.44 -50.31 -47.79
CA PHE A 19 18.11 -50.70 -47.29
C PHE A 19 18.16 -51.06 -45.80
N ARG A 20 18.34 -50.09 -44.87
CA ARG A 20 18.08 -50.29 -43.42
C ARG A 20 17.85 -48.98 -42.66
N THR A 21 16.83 -48.18 -42.99
CA THR A 21 16.46 -47.00 -42.16
C THR A 21 14.99 -46.57 -42.32
N THR A 22 14.01 -47.49 -42.23
CA THR A 22 12.58 -47.10 -42.24
C THR A 22 11.72 -47.75 -41.14
N ALA A 23 12.34 -48.32 -40.09
CA ALA A 23 11.59 -48.95 -39.00
C ALA A 23 11.68 -48.23 -37.63
N LEU A 24 12.28 -47.03 -37.55
CA LEU A 24 12.49 -46.33 -36.27
C LEU A 24 12.05 -44.85 -36.27
N THR A 25 10.98 -44.50 -36.99
CA THR A 25 10.40 -43.14 -36.93
C THR A 25 8.94 -43.10 -36.52
N PHE A 26 8.26 -44.23 -36.32
CA PHE A 26 6.85 -44.24 -35.93
C PHE A 26 6.60 -44.44 -34.41
N ALA A 27 7.63 -44.70 -33.61
CA ALA A 27 7.49 -44.82 -32.15
C ALA A 27 7.78 -43.52 -31.37
N LEU A 28 8.25 -42.46 -32.03
CA LEU A 28 8.58 -41.18 -31.41
C LEU A 28 7.52 -40.09 -31.62
N SER A 29 6.48 -40.34 -32.43
CA SER A 29 5.45 -39.34 -32.72
C SER A 29 4.18 -39.47 -31.87
N ALA A 30 4.05 -40.52 -31.05
CA ALA A 30 2.89 -40.73 -30.17
C ALA A 30 3.15 -40.40 -28.68
N CYS A 31 4.33 -39.89 -28.34
CA CYS A 31 4.72 -39.60 -26.95
C CYS A 31 5.04 -38.11 -26.69
N LEU A 32 4.66 -37.21 -27.60
CA LEU A 32 4.91 -35.76 -27.45
C LEU A 32 3.65 -34.94 -27.07
N THR A 33 2.49 -35.59 -26.85
CA THR A 33 1.29 -34.90 -26.34
C THR A 33 1.00 -35.18 -24.87
N SER A 34 1.92 -35.82 -24.14
CA SER A 34 1.72 -36.09 -22.71
C SER A 34 3.05 -36.04 -21.96
N THR A 35 3.55 -34.82 -21.71
CA THR A 35 4.19 -34.42 -20.44
C THR A 35 4.67 -32.98 -20.57
N ALA A 36 3.75 -32.05 -20.34
CA ALA A 36 4.09 -30.68 -19.91
C ALA A 36 3.26 -30.32 -18.67
N PHE A 37 3.14 -31.25 -17.71
CA PHE A 37 2.78 -30.90 -16.34
C PHE A 37 4.07 -30.61 -15.56
N ALA A 38 4.76 -29.56 -15.99
CA ALA A 38 5.47 -28.74 -15.02
C ALA A 38 4.39 -28.17 -14.09
N SER A 39 4.68 -28.06 -12.79
CA SER A 39 3.85 -27.37 -11.79
C SER A 39 3.70 -25.88 -12.15
N GLN A 40 2.96 -25.60 -13.22
CA GLN A 40 2.56 -24.27 -13.60
C GLN A 40 1.24 -24.01 -12.90
N ASN A 41 1.28 -23.02 -12.02
CA ASN A 41 0.09 -22.40 -11.47
C ASN A 41 -0.94 -22.17 -12.59
N PRO A 42 -2.21 -22.56 -12.40
CA PRO A 42 -3.22 -22.41 -13.43
C PRO A 42 -3.28 -20.95 -13.86
N THR A 43 -3.16 -20.69 -15.16
CA THR A 43 -3.22 -19.33 -15.72
C THR A 43 -4.64 -18.92 -16.07
N GLN A 44 -5.48 -19.88 -16.47
CA GLN A 44 -6.87 -19.66 -16.83
C GLN A 44 -7.72 -19.42 -15.58
N PRO A 45 -8.66 -18.44 -15.61
CA PRO A 45 -9.47 -18.11 -14.45
C PRO A 45 -10.38 -19.26 -14.00
N GLU A 46 -10.92 -20.06 -14.93
CA GLU A 46 -11.75 -21.22 -14.60
C GLU A 46 -10.95 -22.25 -13.79
N ALA A 47 -9.73 -22.55 -14.23
CA ALA A 47 -8.85 -23.51 -13.57
C ALA A 47 -8.35 -23.01 -12.20
N GLN A 48 -8.11 -21.69 -12.07
CA GLN A 48 -7.81 -21.06 -10.78
C GLN A 48 -8.99 -21.16 -9.82
N PHE A 49 -10.20 -20.91 -10.30
CA PHE A 49 -11.43 -21.02 -9.51
C PHE A 49 -11.74 -22.45 -9.08
N GLU A 50 -11.58 -23.43 -9.98
CA GLU A 50 -11.73 -24.85 -9.64
C GLU A 50 -10.70 -25.29 -8.60
N LEU A 51 -9.44 -24.86 -8.74
CA LEU A 51 -8.40 -25.12 -7.75
C LEU A 51 -8.78 -24.52 -6.39
N ALA A 52 -9.27 -23.28 -6.38
CA ALA A 52 -9.72 -22.63 -5.15
C ALA A 52 -10.86 -23.41 -4.47
N GLN A 53 -11.84 -23.91 -5.23
CA GLN A 53 -12.91 -24.74 -4.69
C GLN A 53 -12.40 -26.06 -4.12
N GLN A 54 -11.46 -26.72 -4.81
CA GLN A 54 -10.85 -27.95 -4.32
C GLN A 54 -10.11 -27.73 -2.99
N LEU A 55 -9.37 -26.62 -2.88
CA LEU A 55 -8.66 -26.23 -1.67
C LEU A 55 -9.62 -25.87 -0.54
N ALA A 56 -10.74 -25.20 -0.83
CA ALA A 56 -11.77 -24.89 0.16
C ALA A 56 -12.45 -26.15 0.73
N LEU A 57 -12.62 -27.20 -0.09
CA LEU A 57 -13.21 -28.48 0.33
C LEU A 57 -12.27 -29.33 1.19
N LYS A 58 -10.95 -29.19 1.01
CA LYS A 58 -9.91 -29.92 1.76
C LYS A 58 -8.90 -28.93 2.34
N PRO A 59 -9.27 -28.18 3.39
CA PRO A 59 -8.37 -27.21 3.99
C PRO A 59 -7.13 -27.95 4.53
N ASN A 60 -5.97 -27.64 3.98
CA ASN A 60 -4.71 -28.17 4.50
C ASN A 60 -4.33 -27.35 5.75
N PRO A 61 -4.25 -27.95 6.95
CA PRO A 61 -3.88 -27.22 8.16
C PRO A 61 -2.46 -26.62 8.12
N GLU A 62 -1.59 -27.10 7.21
CA GLU A 62 -0.24 -26.55 7.02
C GLU A 62 -0.21 -25.35 6.04
N SER A 63 -1.27 -25.11 5.25
CA SER A 63 -1.39 -23.96 4.33
C SER A 63 -2.85 -23.47 4.26
N PRO A 64 -3.32 -22.75 5.29
CA PRO A 64 -4.71 -22.27 5.35
C PRO A 64 -5.02 -21.10 4.38
N THR A 65 -4.06 -20.63 3.57
CA THR A 65 -4.17 -19.37 2.81
C THR A 65 -4.26 -19.50 1.28
N ASP A 66 -4.37 -20.71 0.74
CA ASP A 66 -4.29 -20.88 -0.72
C ASP A 66 -5.62 -20.64 -1.44
N ALA A 67 -6.77 -20.93 -0.82
CA ALA A 67 -8.08 -20.86 -1.50
C ALA A 67 -8.49 -19.42 -1.86
N ARG A 68 -8.44 -18.48 -0.91
CA ARG A 68 -8.75 -17.06 -1.15
C ARG A 68 -7.81 -16.45 -2.19
N TYR A 69 -6.53 -16.78 -2.12
CA TYR A 69 -5.53 -16.32 -3.09
C TYR A 69 -5.92 -16.73 -4.52
N TRP A 70 -6.28 -17.98 -4.75
CA TRP A 70 -6.69 -18.44 -6.08
C TRP A 70 -8.03 -17.83 -6.54
N LEU A 71 -8.96 -17.58 -5.61
CA LEU A 71 -10.18 -16.81 -5.91
C LEU A 71 -9.85 -15.38 -6.34
N GLU A 72 -8.93 -14.69 -5.67
CA GLU A 72 -8.49 -13.35 -6.04
C GLU A 72 -7.86 -13.32 -7.43
N GLN A 73 -6.98 -14.27 -7.74
CA GLN A 73 -6.37 -14.35 -9.07
C GLN A 73 -7.42 -14.52 -10.17
N ALA A 74 -8.40 -15.40 -9.97
CA ALA A 74 -9.49 -15.59 -10.93
C ALA A 74 -10.39 -14.35 -11.02
N ALA A 75 -10.73 -13.72 -9.89
CA ALA A 75 -11.58 -12.55 -9.80
C ALA A 75 -10.96 -11.31 -10.47
N HIS A 76 -9.63 -11.15 -10.38
CA HIS A 76 -8.86 -10.10 -11.05
C HIS A 76 -8.80 -10.27 -12.59
N GLN A 77 -9.05 -11.48 -13.08
CA GLN A 77 -9.24 -11.76 -14.51
C GLN A 77 -10.71 -11.59 -14.96
N ASP A 78 -11.52 -10.85 -14.19
CA ASP A 78 -12.94 -10.60 -14.43
C ASP A 78 -13.83 -11.85 -14.46
N TYR A 79 -13.40 -12.94 -13.81
CA TYR A 79 -14.18 -14.17 -13.74
C TYR A 79 -15.33 -14.05 -12.72
N LEU A 80 -16.54 -13.82 -13.22
CA LEU A 80 -17.74 -13.57 -12.41
C LEU A 80 -18.00 -14.59 -11.30
N PRO A 81 -17.89 -15.92 -11.52
CA PRO A 81 -18.10 -16.88 -10.43
C PRO A 81 -17.11 -16.70 -9.28
N ALA A 82 -15.85 -16.37 -9.59
CA ALA A 82 -14.84 -16.08 -8.57
C ALA A 82 -15.15 -14.77 -7.84
N GLN A 83 -15.56 -13.71 -8.54
CA GLN A 83 -15.94 -12.43 -7.91
C GLN A 83 -17.09 -12.60 -6.91
N LYS A 84 -18.14 -13.35 -7.29
CA LYS A 84 -19.27 -13.64 -6.40
C LYS A 84 -18.84 -14.44 -5.17
N GLN A 85 -18.08 -15.52 -5.38
CA GLN A 85 -17.63 -16.36 -4.28
C GLN A 85 -16.65 -15.63 -3.36
N LEU A 86 -15.80 -14.75 -3.90
CA LEU A 86 -14.88 -13.93 -3.13
C LEU A 86 -15.61 -12.86 -2.30
N ALA A 87 -16.64 -12.24 -2.85
CA ALA A 87 -17.48 -11.30 -2.11
C ALA A 87 -18.18 -11.99 -0.91
N GLU A 88 -18.74 -13.17 -1.14
CA GLU A 88 -19.34 -13.98 -0.06
C GLU A 88 -18.31 -14.46 0.97
N ASP A 89 -17.12 -14.85 0.52
CA ASP A 89 -16.04 -15.28 1.40
C ASP A 89 -15.54 -14.14 2.30
N TYR A 90 -15.44 -12.91 1.79
CA TYR A 90 -15.11 -11.74 2.60
C TYR A 90 -16.24 -11.34 3.56
N ALA A 91 -17.51 -11.53 3.16
CA ALA A 91 -18.65 -11.26 4.02
C ALA A 91 -18.79 -12.27 5.18
N ARG A 92 -18.51 -13.55 4.93
CA ARG A 92 -18.75 -14.65 5.89
C ARG A 92 -17.48 -15.18 6.56
N GLY A 93 -16.31 -14.88 6.01
CA GLY A 93 -15.02 -15.36 6.51
C GLY A 93 -14.83 -16.87 6.34
N LEU A 94 -15.16 -17.45 5.17
CA LEU A 94 -15.13 -18.91 4.98
C LEU A 94 -13.70 -19.46 4.89
N THR A 95 -12.78 -18.72 4.26
CA THR A 95 -11.39 -19.11 4.01
C THR A 95 -10.37 -18.16 4.66
N GLY A 96 -10.83 -17.32 5.59
CA GLY A 96 -10.03 -16.34 6.32
C GLY A 96 -10.91 -15.37 7.10
N ASN A 97 -10.35 -14.27 7.62
CA ASN A 97 -11.13 -13.29 8.37
C ASN A 97 -12.14 -12.56 7.48
N THR A 98 -13.25 -12.14 8.10
CA THR A 98 -14.26 -11.26 7.50
C THR A 98 -13.69 -9.87 7.24
N ASP A 99 -13.98 -9.30 6.08
CA ASP A 99 -13.66 -7.93 5.72
C ASP A 99 -14.80 -7.34 4.88
N PHE A 100 -15.64 -6.53 5.52
CA PHE A 100 -16.81 -5.96 4.85
C PHE A 100 -16.43 -4.93 3.78
N THR A 101 -15.32 -4.22 3.92
CA THR A 101 -14.85 -3.28 2.90
C THR A 101 -14.48 -4.02 1.62
N GLN A 102 -13.75 -5.14 1.74
CA GLN A 102 -13.46 -6.00 0.58
C GLN A 102 -14.72 -6.67 0.02
N ALA A 103 -15.66 -7.10 0.88
CA ALA A 103 -16.93 -7.66 0.41
C ALA A 103 -17.71 -6.65 -0.45
N ILE A 104 -17.84 -5.39 0.01
CA ILE A 104 -18.48 -4.31 -0.75
C ILE A 104 -17.78 -4.09 -2.08
N TYR A 105 -16.45 -4.03 -2.10
CA TYR A 105 -15.69 -3.86 -3.33
C TYR A 105 -16.02 -4.95 -4.36
N TRP A 106 -16.00 -6.22 -3.95
CA TRP A 106 -16.28 -7.33 -4.87
C TRP A 106 -17.76 -7.41 -5.26
N PHE A 107 -18.71 -7.16 -4.36
CA PHE A 107 -20.13 -7.05 -4.71
C PHE A 107 -20.40 -5.91 -5.69
N THR A 108 -19.71 -4.78 -5.53
CA THR A 108 -19.79 -3.64 -6.46
C THR A 108 -19.20 -4.01 -7.83
N SER A 109 -18.10 -4.76 -7.85
CA SER A 109 -17.53 -5.31 -9.09
C SER A 109 -18.53 -6.23 -9.81
N VAL A 110 -19.19 -7.14 -9.08
CA VAL A 110 -20.25 -8.00 -9.62
C VAL A 110 -21.40 -7.17 -10.18
N ALA A 111 -21.86 -6.13 -9.46
CA ALA A 111 -22.94 -5.26 -9.93
C ALA A 111 -22.62 -4.56 -11.26
N LEU A 112 -21.34 -4.25 -11.50
CA LEU A 112 -20.85 -3.62 -12.72
C LEU A 112 -20.65 -4.60 -13.88
N ASN A 113 -20.19 -5.82 -13.57
CA ASN A 113 -19.76 -6.79 -14.58
C ASN A 113 -20.85 -7.84 -14.91
N ASP A 114 -21.78 -8.14 -14.00
CA ASP A 114 -22.87 -9.09 -14.19
C ASP A 114 -24.18 -8.38 -14.60
N PRO A 115 -24.62 -8.51 -15.87
CA PRO A 115 -25.84 -7.87 -16.35
C PRO A 115 -27.13 -8.47 -15.78
N THR A 116 -27.05 -9.65 -15.14
CA THR A 116 -28.20 -10.35 -14.54
C THR A 116 -28.43 -9.93 -13.09
N ASP A 117 -27.35 -9.68 -12.33
CA ASP A 117 -27.43 -9.23 -10.94
C ASP A 117 -27.93 -7.77 -10.83
N ARG A 118 -27.36 -6.87 -11.65
CA ARG A 118 -27.69 -5.43 -11.65
C ARG A 118 -27.66 -4.77 -10.27
N GLY A 119 -26.80 -5.23 -9.37
CA GLY A 119 -26.64 -4.68 -8.01
C GLY A 119 -27.54 -5.30 -6.96
N PHE A 120 -28.26 -6.38 -7.26
CA PHE A 120 -29.08 -7.08 -6.28
C PHE A 120 -28.24 -7.61 -5.11
N LEU A 121 -27.15 -8.33 -5.38
CA LEU A 121 -26.29 -8.89 -4.34
C LEU A 121 -25.66 -7.81 -3.44
N LEU A 122 -25.26 -6.68 -4.01
CA LEU A 122 -24.75 -5.54 -3.25
C LEU A 122 -25.84 -4.96 -2.33
N ALA A 123 -27.05 -4.75 -2.86
CA ALA A 123 -28.16 -4.20 -2.09
C ALA A 123 -28.58 -5.14 -0.94
N ASP A 124 -28.65 -6.44 -1.21
CA ASP A 124 -28.96 -7.47 -0.21
C ASP A 124 -27.92 -7.51 0.91
N PHE A 125 -26.63 -7.47 0.55
CA PHE A 125 -25.53 -7.42 1.51
C PHE A 125 -25.60 -6.17 2.40
N VAL A 126 -25.76 -4.99 1.82
CA VAL A 126 -25.84 -3.72 2.58
C VAL A 126 -27.07 -3.69 3.49
N GLN A 127 -28.20 -4.24 3.05
CA GLN A 127 -29.42 -4.31 3.85
C GLN A 127 -29.21 -5.15 5.12
N HIS A 128 -28.53 -6.29 5.01
CA HIS A 128 -28.28 -7.17 6.15
C HIS A 128 -27.15 -6.70 7.07
N HIS A 129 -26.23 -5.87 6.57
CA HIS A 129 -25.04 -5.40 7.29
C HIS A 129 -25.00 -3.87 7.49
N GLN A 130 -26.16 -3.23 7.63
CA GLN A 130 -26.26 -1.76 7.68
C GLN A 130 -25.50 -1.12 8.84
N ALA A 131 -25.28 -1.85 9.94
CA ALA A 131 -24.58 -1.32 11.12
C ALA A 131 -23.06 -1.32 10.93
N GLU A 132 -22.52 -2.28 10.17
CA GLU A 132 -21.09 -2.44 9.93
C GLU A 132 -20.62 -1.73 8.66
N VAL A 133 -21.52 -1.50 7.70
CA VAL A 133 -21.21 -0.86 6.41
C VAL A 133 -21.37 0.66 6.51
N SER A 134 -20.26 1.39 6.36
CA SER A 134 -20.31 2.85 6.25
C SER A 134 -20.68 3.29 4.83
N ASN A 135 -21.42 4.38 4.71
CA ASN A 135 -21.65 5.03 3.42
C ASN A 135 -20.32 5.44 2.75
N SER A 136 -19.30 5.77 3.56
CA SER A 136 -17.95 6.06 3.06
C SER A 136 -17.34 4.88 2.29
N ASP A 137 -17.55 3.65 2.78
CA ASP A 137 -16.96 2.45 2.18
C ASP A 137 -17.64 2.11 0.85
N LEU A 138 -18.96 2.31 0.78
CA LEU A 138 -19.73 2.19 -0.45
C LEU A 138 -19.23 3.18 -1.51
N VAL A 139 -19.10 4.45 -1.14
CA VAL A 139 -18.61 5.51 -2.03
C VAL A 139 -17.19 5.20 -2.52
N GLU A 140 -16.31 4.74 -1.64
CA GLU A 140 -14.94 4.34 -2.00
C GLU A 140 -14.92 3.22 -3.03
N ALA A 141 -15.69 2.15 -2.81
CA ALA A 141 -15.76 1.03 -3.74
C ALA A 141 -16.22 1.45 -5.14
N TRP A 142 -17.27 2.27 -5.22
CA TRP A 142 -17.76 2.80 -6.50
C TRP A 142 -16.75 3.68 -7.20
N TYR A 143 -16.09 4.59 -6.47
CA TYR A 143 -15.07 5.46 -7.05
C TYR A 143 -13.84 4.68 -7.50
N GLN A 144 -13.37 3.73 -6.70
CA GLN A 144 -12.22 2.89 -7.03
C GLN A 144 -12.45 2.12 -8.34
N LEU A 145 -13.63 1.49 -8.49
CA LEU A 145 -13.96 0.73 -9.70
C LEU A 145 -14.22 1.65 -10.91
N SER A 146 -14.85 2.81 -10.70
CA SER A 146 -15.13 3.77 -11.77
C SER A 146 -13.88 4.48 -12.28
N ALA A 147 -12.91 4.77 -11.39
CA ALA A 147 -11.65 5.41 -11.72
C ALA A 147 -10.83 4.60 -12.74
N LEU A 148 -10.97 3.27 -12.77
CA LEU A 148 -10.30 2.41 -13.74
C LEU A 148 -10.72 2.70 -15.20
N LYS A 149 -11.93 3.23 -15.42
CA LYS A 149 -12.51 3.43 -16.75
C LYS A 149 -12.82 4.90 -17.06
N ASN A 150 -12.82 5.79 -16.05
CA ASN A 150 -13.24 7.18 -16.20
C ASN A 150 -12.26 8.16 -15.50
N PRO A 151 -11.54 9.02 -16.24
CA PRO A 151 -10.62 10.02 -15.67
C PRO A 151 -11.30 11.01 -14.71
N GLN A 152 -12.56 11.40 -14.97
CA GLN A 152 -13.29 12.28 -14.07
C GLN A 152 -13.58 11.58 -12.72
N ALA A 153 -13.84 10.27 -12.76
CA ALA A 153 -14.01 9.48 -11.54
C ALA A 153 -12.69 9.30 -10.78
N GLU A 154 -11.55 9.21 -11.48
CA GLU A 154 -10.22 9.18 -10.87
C GLU A 154 -9.91 10.49 -10.11
N GLU A 155 -10.18 11.65 -10.72
CA GLU A 155 -10.01 12.95 -10.05
C GLU A 155 -10.91 13.07 -8.81
N ALA A 156 -12.19 12.68 -8.92
CA ALA A 156 -13.12 12.69 -7.80
C ALA A 156 -12.71 11.71 -6.69
N TYR A 157 -12.20 10.52 -7.07
CA TYR A 157 -11.68 9.55 -6.11
C TYR A 157 -10.49 10.10 -5.33
N ASN A 158 -9.55 10.76 -6.02
CA ASN A 158 -8.40 11.38 -5.36
C ASN A 158 -8.81 12.46 -4.36
N GLN A 159 -9.78 13.33 -4.71
CA GLN A 159 -10.33 14.32 -3.78
C GLN A 159 -10.98 13.67 -2.56
N PHE A 160 -11.77 12.61 -2.78
CA PHE A 160 -12.39 11.85 -1.69
C PHE A 160 -11.35 11.23 -0.75
N LEU A 161 -10.27 10.68 -1.29
CA LEU A 161 -9.16 10.13 -0.50
C LEU A 161 -8.43 11.21 0.31
N GLU A 162 -8.21 12.39 -0.28
CA GLU A 162 -7.63 13.54 0.42
C GLU A 162 -8.50 13.99 1.59
N ASP A 163 -9.81 14.12 1.38
CA ASP A 163 -10.77 14.49 2.44
C ASP A 163 -10.78 13.47 3.57
N ARG A 164 -10.82 12.17 3.24
CA ARG A 164 -10.75 11.09 4.23
C ARG A 164 -9.46 11.16 5.04
N PHE A 165 -8.33 11.36 4.37
CA PHE A 165 -7.03 11.50 5.03
C PHE A 165 -7.00 12.70 5.97
N ASN A 166 -7.52 13.84 5.53
CA ASN A 166 -7.61 15.06 6.34
C ASN A 166 -8.52 14.86 7.57
N GLN A 167 -9.64 14.16 7.43
CA GLN A 167 -10.52 13.82 8.54
C GLN A 167 -9.83 12.91 9.57
N LEU A 168 -9.10 11.89 9.13
CA LEU A 168 -8.34 11.01 10.02
C LEU A 168 -7.27 11.80 10.78
N ARG A 169 -6.56 12.69 10.09
CA ARG A 169 -5.57 13.58 10.73
C ARG A 169 -6.21 14.50 11.74
N ALA A 170 -7.37 15.09 11.44
CA ALA A 170 -8.07 15.96 12.37
C ALA A 170 -8.48 15.20 13.64
N LYS A 171 -9.00 13.97 13.50
CA LYS A 171 -9.35 13.10 14.63
C LYS A 171 -8.14 12.77 15.50
N GLN A 172 -7.01 12.40 14.88
CA GLN A 172 -5.77 12.12 15.61
C GLN A 172 -5.26 13.35 16.37
N VAL A 173 -5.31 14.53 15.74
CA VAL A 173 -4.90 15.78 16.40
C VAL A 173 -5.81 16.11 17.56
N SER A 174 -7.14 15.97 17.42
CA SER A 174 -8.05 16.21 18.54
C SER A 174 -7.84 15.23 19.69
N GLU A 175 -7.59 13.95 19.40
CA GLU A 175 -7.30 12.94 20.42
C GLU A 175 -6.01 13.28 21.18
N ILE A 176 -4.95 13.71 20.49
CA ILE A 176 -3.71 14.18 21.13
C ILE A 176 -3.97 15.38 22.03
N VAL A 177 -4.74 16.37 21.56
CA VAL A 177 -5.08 17.56 22.35
C VAL A 177 -5.89 17.19 23.60
N GLU A 178 -6.79 16.22 23.51
CA GLU A 178 -7.55 15.71 24.67
C GLU A 178 -6.64 14.98 25.67
N LEU A 179 -5.72 14.15 25.20
CA LEU A 179 -4.73 13.47 26.04
C LEU A 179 -3.78 14.48 26.72
N ASP A 180 -3.31 15.50 26.01
CA ASP A 180 -2.48 16.58 26.57
C ASP A 180 -3.25 17.33 27.66
N LYS A 181 -4.54 17.62 27.45
CA LYS A 181 -5.38 18.27 28.46
C LYS A 181 -5.51 17.39 29.71
N GLN A 182 -5.80 16.11 29.55
CA GLN A 182 -5.88 15.17 30.67
C GLN A 182 -4.56 15.08 31.43
N ALA A 183 -3.42 15.03 30.73
CA ALA A 183 -2.09 15.04 31.36
C ALA A 183 -1.85 16.34 32.15
N THR A 184 -2.22 17.50 31.61
CA THR A 184 -2.10 18.78 32.35
C THR A 184 -3.01 18.86 33.56
N ASP A 185 -4.23 18.32 33.47
CA ASP A 185 -5.17 18.28 34.60
C ASP A 185 -4.67 17.32 35.69
N GLU A 186 -4.06 16.19 35.33
CA GLU A 186 -3.39 15.28 36.26
C GLU A 186 -2.15 15.91 36.91
N GLU A 187 -1.30 16.61 36.14
CA GLU A 187 -0.14 17.34 36.67
C GLU A 187 -0.57 18.43 37.67
N GLN A 188 -1.64 19.17 37.36
CA GLN A 188 -2.22 20.17 38.25
C GLN A 188 -2.78 19.52 39.53
N LYS A 189 -3.47 18.39 39.41
CA LYS A 189 -4.02 17.68 40.57
C LYS A 189 -2.91 17.14 41.46
N VAL A 190 -1.85 16.57 40.88
CA VAL A 190 -0.66 16.10 41.60
C VAL A 190 0.07 17.26 42.28
N THR A 191 0.22 18.42 41.62
CA THR A 191 0.84 19.60 42.26
C THR A 191 -0.01 20.16 43.39
N ILE A 192 -1.34 20.17 43.26
CA ILE A 192 -2.26 20.57 44.33
C ILE A 192 -2.19 19.59 45.49
N GLU A 193 -2.17 18.28 45.23
CA GLU A 193 -2.01 17.24 46.27
C GLU A 193 -0.65 17.36 46.97
N ILE A 194 0.43 17.62 46.25
CA ILE A 194 1.76 17.86 46.84
C ILE A 194 1.78 19.15 47.67
N GLN A 195 1.13 20.23 47.21
CA GLN A 195 1.00 21.48 47.98
C GLN A 195 0.15 21.30 49.23
N GLN A 196 -0.95 20.55 49.16
CA GLN A 196 -1.78 20.23 50.31
C GLN A 196 -1.04 19.31 51.29
N ALA A 197 -0.29 18.33 50.79
CA ALA A 197 0.57 17.47 51.60
C ALA A 197 1.69 18.27 52.28
N LYS A 198 2.37 19.18 51.58
CA LYS A 198 3.36 20.11 52.17
C LYS A 198 2.75 21.07 53.18
N LYS A 199 1.53 21.56 52.93
CA LYS A 199 0.82 22.43 53.87
C LYS A 199 0.42 21.66 55.12
N ALA A 200 -0.04 20.42 54.99
CA ALA A 200 -0.32 19.51 56.09
C ALA A 200 0.95 19.10 56.83
N GLU A 201 2.08 18.91 56.14
CA GLU A 201 3.39 18.65 56.74
C GLU A 201 3.88 19.87 57.50
N ASN A 202 3.82 21.08 56.96
CA ASN A 202 4.20 22.30 57.69
C ASN A 202 3.28 22.58 58.89
N PHE A 203 1.97 22.31 58.77
CA PHE A 203 1.02 22.41 59.88
C PHE A 203 1.34 21.35 60.95
N ASN A 204 1.67 20.13 60.55
CA ASN A 204 2.13 19.07 61.45
C ASN A 204 3.54 19.30 62.00
N VAL A 205 4.44 20.01 61.32
CA VAL A 205 5.78 20.38 61.83
C VAL A 205 5.66 21.52 62.84
N TRP A 206 4.71 22.44 62.68
CA TRP A 206 4.38 23.44 63.69
C TRP A 206 3.76 22.80 64.95
N TYR A 207 2.82 21.87 64.77
CA TYR A 207 2.30 21.07 65.88
C TYR A 207 3.31 20.06 66.44
N ALA A 208 4.21 19.49 65.63
CA ALA A 208 5.23 18.54 66.06
C ALA A 208 6.45 19.23 66.66
N SER A 209 6.71 20.51 66.39
CA SER A 209 7.68 21.32 67.14
C SER A 209 7.10 21.74 68.49
N GLY A 210 5.81 22.06 68.55
CA GLY A 210 5.07 22.20 69.81
C GLY A 210 4.99 20.89 70.61
N ALA A 211 4.80 19.76 69.92
CA ALA A 211 4.74 18.44 70.52
C ALA A 211 6.11 17.81 70.77
N LEU A 212 7.19 18.17 70.06
CA LEU A 212 8.57 17.77 70.38
C LEU A 212 9.05 18.46 71.66
N GLY A 213 8.59 19.70 71.91
CA GLY A 213 8.72 20.34 73.22
C GLY A 213 8.00 19.57 74.34
N PHE A 214 6.92 18.85 74.01
CA PHE A 214 6.12 18.06 74.97
C PHE A 214 6.45 16.55 75.00
N ALA A 215 7.10 16.02 73.96
CA ALA A 215 7.41 14.60 73.78
C ALA A 215 8.88 14.29 74.04
N LEU A 216 9.77 15.29 74.03
CA LEU A 216 11.06 15.19 74.73
C LEU A 216 10.89 15.06 76.26
N LEU A 217 9.68 15.30 76.76
CA LEU A 217 9.26 14.97 78.12
C LEU A 217 8.71 13.53 78.28
N LEU A 218 8.34 12.83 77.20
CA LEU A 218 7.71 11.49 77.29
C LEU A 218 8.07 10.56 76.11
N GLY A 219 9.27 9.98 76.14
CA GLY A 219 9.58 8.54 75.96
C GLY A 219 9.05 7.68 74.79
N GLY A 220 8.34 8.20 73.78
CA GLY A 220 7.66 7.39 72.74
C GLY A 220 8.33 7.28 71.35
N GLY A 221 9.44 7.99 71.11
CA GLY A 221 9.95 8.25 69.75
C GLY A 221 10.57 7.06 69.00
N ALA A 222 11.04 6.02 69.69
CA ALA A 222 11.85 4.97 69.07
C ALA A 222 11.07 3.98 68.20
N PHE A 223 9.78 3.72 68.48
CA PHE A 223 8.97 2.74 67.76
C PHE A 223 8.32 3.32 66.49
N GLY A 224 7.83 4.57 66.55
CA GLY A 224 7.28 5.28 65.39
C GLY A 224 8.35 5.54 64.32
N TYR A 225 9.57 5.88 64.73
CA TYR A 225 10.70 6.13 63.83
C TYR A 225 11.08 4.88 63.01
N ARG A 226 11.05 3.69 63.63
CA ARG A 226 11.38 2.43 62.94
C ARG A 226 10.29 2.00 61.95
N ARG A 227 9.01 2.20 62.26
CA ARG A 227 7.89 1.87 61.35
C ARG A 227 7.76 2.89 60.20
N HIS A 228 8.07 4.16 60.47
CA HIS A 228 8.10 5.22 59.46
C HIS A 228 9.27 5.07 58.47
N THR A 229 10.46 4.72 58.96
CA THR A 229 11.63 4.47 58.10
C THR A 229 11.45 3.25 57.19
N GLN A 230 10.73 2.20 57.64
CA GLN A 230 10.40 1.07 56.76
C GLN A 230 9.37 1.42 55.69
N LYS A 231 8.32 2.19 56.03
CA LYS A 231 7.32 2.64 55.04
C LYS A 231 7.91 3.63 54.03
N ALA A 232 8.77 4.55 54.46
CA ALA A 232 9.47 5.50 53.58
C ALA A 232 10.41 4.79 52.58
N LYS A 233 11.06 3.69 52.98
CA LYS A 233 11.86 2.86 52.08
C LYS A 233 11.01 2.12 51.05
N ALA A 234 9.81 1.66 51.43
CA ALA A 234 8.89 0.98 50.52
C ALA A 234 8.25 1.94 49.50
N THR A 235 7.89 3.16 49.90
CA THR A 235 7.37 4.19 48.98
C THR A 235 8.46 4.69 48.02
N ALA A 236 9.69 4.89 48.52
CA ALA A 236 10.83 5.25 47.66
C ALA A 236 11.14 4.17 46.61
N ALA A 237 11.04 2.88 46.95
CA ALA A 237 11.21 1.78 45.99
C ALA A 237 10.11 1.74 44.91
N ASN A 238 8.87 2.08 45.27
CA ASN A 238 7.75 2.19 44.32
C ASN A 238 7.88 3.43 43.41
N GLU A 239 8.38 4.55 43.94
CA GLU A 239 8.63 5.77 43.14
C GLU A 239 9.74 5.55 42.12
N VAL A 240 10.82 4.87 42.50
CA VAL A 240 11.95 4.55 41.61
C VAL A 240 11.54 3.58 40.49
N SER A 241 10.69 2.60 40.78
CA SER A 241 10.18 1.68 39.75
C SER A 241 9.23 2.38 38.79
N ARG A 242 8.37 3.29 39.28
CA ARG A 242 7.47 4.09 38.44
C ARG A 242 8.24 5.08 37.55
N SER A 243 9.29 5.71 38.05
CA SER A 243 10.15 6.59 37.24
C SER A 243 10.89 5.82 36.16
N LEU A 244 11.35 4.59 36.46
CA LEU A 244 11.99 3.72 35.46
C LEU A 244 11.02 3.32 34.33
N GLN A 245 9.76 3.02 34.67
CA GLN A 245 8.71 2.71 33.69
C GLN A 245 8.39 3.91 32.79
N LEU A 246 8.25 5.10 33.36
CA LEU A 246 8.06 6.35 32.61
C LEU A 246 9.24 6.61 31.65
N GLU A 247 10.48 6.40 32.09
CA GLU A 247 11.64 6.54 31.21
C GLU A 247 11.64 5.53 30.05
N THR A 248 11.19 4.30 30.28
CA THR A 248 11.08 3.30 29.19
C THR A 248 10.03 3.71 28.16
N GLN A 249 8.86 4.18 28.60
CA GLN A 249 7.81 4.65 27.71
C GLN A 249 8.24 5.87 26.89
N VAL A 250 8.94 6.84 27.52
CA VAL A 250 9.49 8.00 26.81
C VAL A 250 10.50 7.56 25.75
N LYS A 251 11.36 6.58 26.03
CA LYS A 251 12.33 6.05 25.05
C LYS A 251 11.64 5.35 23.88
N GLU A 252 10.59 4.57 24.15
CA GLU A 252 9.78 3.92 23.10
C GLU A 252 9.08 4.94 22.20
N LEU A 253 8.43 5.96 22.79
CA LEU A 253 7.78 7.05 22.05
C LEU A 253 8.79 7.88 21.24
N GLN A 254 9.97 8.15 21.79
CA GLN A 254 11.05 8.83 21.06
C GLN A 254 11.55 8.00 19.88
N PHE A 255 11.66 6.69 20.05
CA PHE A 255 12.04 5.78 18.98
C PHE A 255 10.98 5.73 17.86
N ALA A 256 9.70 5.63 18.21
CA ALA A 256 8.59 5.67 17.26
C ALA A 256 8.57 6.99 16.48
N ASN A 257 8.70 8.14 17.16
CA ASN A 257 8.80 9.45 16.50
C ASN A 257 9.99 9.54 15.54
N LYS A 258 11.13 8.95 15.90
CA LYS A 258 12.31 8.89 15.02
C LYS A 258 12.06 8.03 13.78
N GLN A 259 11.33 6.91 13.91
CA GLN A 259 10.95 6.07 12.79
C GLN A 259 9.98 6.80 11.83
N LEU A 260 8.95 7.46 12.38
CA LEU A 260 7.99 8.24 11.58
C LEU A 260 8.69 9.37 10.81
N LYS A 261 9.60 10.11 11.44
CA LYS A 261 10.40 11.14 10.76
C LYS A 261 11.20 10.58 9.59
N ARG A 262 11.81 9.40 9.75
CA ARG A 262 12.54 8.73 8.66
C ARG A 262 11.62 8.32 7.51
N GLN A 263 10.41 7.84 7.80
CA GLN A 263 9.43 7.52 6.76
C GLN A 263 8.98 8.77 6.01
N LEU A 264 8.70 9.86 6.73
CA LEU A 264 8.33 11.13 6.13
C LEU A 264 9.43 11.68 5.21
N GLU A 265 10.70 11.60 5.63
CA GLU A 265 11.84 11.98 4.79
C GLU A 265 11.96 11.13 3.52
N LYS A 266 11.68 9.83 3.60
CA LYS A 266 11.67 8.95 2.42
C LYS A 266 10.58 9.39 1.43
N VAL A 267 9.35 9.57 1.93
CA VAL A 267 8.23 10.03 1.10
C VAL A 267 8.51 11.40 0.50
N PHE A 268 9.07 12.33 1.27
CA PHE A 268 9.44 13.66 0.77
C PHE A 268 10.53 13.61 -0.30
N LYS A 269 11.53 12.72 -0.16
CA LYS A 269 12.56 12.52 -1.18
C LYS A 269 11.98 11.94 -2.47
N GLU A 270 11.09 10.96 -2.37
CA GLU A 270 10.39 10.42 -3.55
C GLU A 270 9.49 11.48 -4.21
N PHE A 271 8.75 12.26 -3.42
CA PHE A 271 7.96 13.38 -3.93
C PHE A 271 8.83 14.41 -4.66
N LYS A 272 9.99 14.78 -4.08
CA LYS A 272 10.93 15.71 -4.71
C LYS A 272 11.52 15.12 -6.00
N LYS A 273 11.77 13.81 -6.04
CA LYS A 273 12.26 13.11 -7.23
C LYS A 273 11.21 13.07 -8.34
N ILE A 274 9.96 12.75 -8.02
CA ILE A 274 8.83 12.77 -8.96
C ILE A 274 8.59 14.19 -9.49
N LYS A 275 8.63 15.20 -8.61
CA LYS A 275 8.52 16.61 -9.01
C LYS A 275 9.68 17.04 -9.91
N GLY A 276 10.91 16.65 -9.59
CA GLY A 276 12.09 16.91 -10.42
C GLY A 276 12.03 16.20 -11.78
N GLN A 277 11.52 14.97 -11.83
CA GLN A 277 11.28 14.23 -13.07
C GLN A 277 10.19 14.90 -13.92
N SER A 278 9.10 15.37 -13.31
CA SER A 278 8.04 16.11 -14.00
C SER A 278 8.54 17.43 -14.57
N GLU A 279 9.32 18.22 -13.81
CA GLU A 279 9.90 19.47 -14.32
C GLU A 279 10.93 19.21 -15.43
N ASN A 280 11.76 18.17 -15.32
CA ASN A 280 12.67 17.76 -16.39
C ASN A 280 11.92 17.28 -17.64
N GLN A 281 10.81 16.56 -17.47
CA GLN A 281 9.96 16.09 -18.57
C GLN A 281 9.27 17.27 -19.27
N LYS A 282 8.77 18.26 -18.52
CA LYS A 282 8.22 19.51 -19.08
C LYS A 282 9.27 20.28 -19.89
N LEU A 283 10.51 20.38 -19.38
CA LEU A 283 11.60 21.02 -20.11
C LEU A 283 11.99 20.24 -21.38
N LEU A 284 12.06 18.90 -21.31
CA LEU A 284 12.35 18.03 -22.46
C LEU A 284 11.30 18.19 -23.57
N VAL A 285 10.01 18.16 -23.21
CA VAL A 285 8.90 18.33 -24.17
C VAL A 285 8.92 19.72 -24.78
N ALA A 286 9.19 20.76 -23.98
CA ALA A 286 9.33 22.13 -24.47
C ALA A 286 10.51 22.26 -25.44
N CYS A 287 11.68 21.71 -25.10
CA CYS A 287 12.85 21.70 -25.97
C CYS A 287 12.57 20.97 -27.29
N ALA A 288 11.93 19.80 -27.27
CA ALA A 288 11.57 19.06 -28.47
C ALA A 288 10.62 19.85 -29.39
N MET A 289 9.64 20.56 -28.83
CA MET A 289 8.70 21.40 -29.57
C MET A 289 9.40 22.55 -30.31
N PHE A 290 10.48 23.07 -29.75
CA PHE A 290 11.32 24.09 -30.39
C PHE A 290 12.48 23.48 -31.19
N GLY A 291 12.58 22.16 -31.30
CA GLY A 291 13.68 21.47 -31.98
C GLY A 291 15.06 21.73 -31.36
N TYR A 292 15.12 21.85 -30.03
CA TYR A 292 16.33 21.99 -29.24
C TYR A 292 16.53 20.76 -28.36
N THR A 293 17.76 20.59 -27.85
CA THR A 293 18.01 19.64 -26.76
C THR A 293 18.28 20.40 -25.47
N PRO A 294 18.01 19.81 -24.28
CA PRO A 294 18.25 20.49 -23.01
C PRO A 294 19.70 20.95 -22.79
N GLN A 295 20.66 20.36 -23.52
CA GLN A 295 22.08 20.71 -23.45
C GLN A 295 22.48 21.84 -24.41
N THR A 296 21.62 22.18 -25.38
CA THR A 296 21.90 23.14 -26.45
C THR A 296 20.76 24.15 -26.62
N ILE A 297 20.38 24.81 -25.52
CA ILE A 297 19.42 25.91 -25.56
C ILE A 297 20.14 27.18 -26.05
N PRO A 298 19.74 27.78 -27.18
CA PRO A 298 20.38 28.99 -27.70
C PRO A 298 20.00 30.25 -26.90
N ASP A 299 20.69 31.36 -27.17
CA ASP A 299 20.43 32.65 -26.50
C ASP A 299 18.94 33.05 -26.58
N SER A 300 18.49 33.74 -25.54
CA SER A 300 17.16 34.34 -25.36
C SER A 300 16.62 35.05 -26.61
N LYS A 301 17.48 35.71 -27.41
CA LYS A 301 17.11 36.35 -28.67
C LYS A 301 16.74 35.35 -29.76
N ALA A 302 17.51 34.27 -29.90
CA ALA A 302 17.24 33.21 -30.86
C ALA A 302 15.97 32.42 -30.50
N VAL A 303 15.74 32.17 -29.20
CA VAL A 303 14.50 31.51 -28.72
C VAL A 303 13.27 32.37 -29.02
N LYS A 304 13.34 33.69 -28.80
CA LYS A 304 12.24 34.62 -29.14
C LYS A 304 11.98 34.69 -30.64
N LEU A 305 13.01 34.61 -31.47
CA LEU A 305 12.86 34.59 -32.92
C LEU A 305 12.18 33.31 -33.40
N ARG A 306 12.62 32.15 -32.90
CA ARG A 306 12.01 30.83 -33.16
C ARG A 306 10.55 30.80 -32.73
N TYR A 307 10.24 31.34 -31.56
CA TYR A 307 8.87 31.48 -31.07
C TYR A 307 7.97 32.29 -32.02
N ARG A 308 8.45 33.44 -32.51
CA ARG A 308 7.69 34.26 -33.49
C ARG A 308 7.44 33.55 -34.83
N GLN A 309 8.35 32.67 -35.24
CA GLN A 309 8.18 31.86 -36.46
C GLN A 309 7.13 30.77 -36.24
N LEU A 310 7.21 30.07 -35.11
CA LEU A 310 6.27 29.02 -34.74
C LEU A 310 4.87 29.59 -34.44
N SER A 311 4.77 30.75 -33.79
CA SER A 311 3.48 31.38 -33.47
C SER A 311 2.70 31.80 -34.71
N LYS A 312 3.39 32.13 -35.82
CA LYS A 312 2.76 32.41 -37.12
C LYS A 312 2.27 31.15 -37.82
N LEU A 313 2.80 29.98 -37.48
CA LEU A 313 2.40 28.70 -38.04
C LEU A 313 1.20 28.12 -37.27
N TYR A 314 1.26 28.16 -35.95
CA TYR A 314 0.22 27.63 -35.05
C TYR A 314 -0.89 28.65 -34.72
N HIS A 315 -0.97 29.77 -35.43
CA HIS A 315 -2.05 30.73 -35.21
C HIS A 315 -3.39 30.13 -35.69
N PRO A 316 -4.51 30.33 -34.96
CA PRO A 316 -5.83 29.85 -35.38
C PRO A 316 -6.21 30.30 -36.80
N ASP A 317 -5.83 31.52 -37.17
CA ASP A 317 -6.09 32.10 -38.50
C ASP A 317 -5.26 31.46 -39.64
N SER A 318 -4.17 30.75 -39.31
CA SER A 318 -3.23 30.17 -40.28
C SER A 318 -3.31 28.64 -40.37
N ARG A 319 -4.47 28.05 -40.03
CA ARG A 319 -4.75 26.60 -39.94
C ARG A 319 -4.23 25.89 -38.67
N GLY A 320 -3.80 26.64 -37.64
CA GLY A 320 -3.46 26.07 -36.33
C GLY A 320 -4.67 25.90 -35.41
N SER A 321 -4.51 25.15 -34.31
CA SER A 321 -5.51 25.04 -33.24
C SER A 321 -5.17 25.94 -32.04
N GLU A 322 -6.19 26.45 -31.35
CA GLU A 322 -6.03 27.22 -30.11
C GLU A 322 -5.25 26.43 -29.04
N GLU A 323 -5.41 25.11 -29.01
CA GLU A 323 -4.66 24.22 -28.13
C GLU A 323 -3.17 24.17 -28.44
N GLU A 324 -2.79 24.20 -29.73
CA GLU A 324 -1.40 24.19 -30.17
C GLU A 324 -0.70 25.50 -29.81
N MET A 325 -1.42 26.62 -29.95
CA MET A 325 -0.94 27.94 -29.53
C MET A 325 -0.74 27.99 -28.00
N LYS A 326 -1.67 27.43 -27.22
CA LYS A 326 -1.55 27.32 -25.77
C LYS A 326 -0.35 26.47 -25.35
N ARG A 327 -0.13 25.32 -26.01
CA ARG A 327 1.04 24.45 -25.78
C ARG A 327 2.35 25.15 -26.12
N LEU A 328 2.40 25.89 -27.23
CA LEU A 328 3.56 26.68 -27.64
C LEU A 328 3.90 27.76 -26.60
N ASN A 329 2.90 28.47 -26.07
CA ASN A 329 3.10 29.49 -25.04
C ASN A 329 3.65 28.91 -23.73
N GLN A 330 3.14 27.75 -23.32
CA GLN A 330 3.61 27.03 -22.14
C GLN A 330 5.05 26.53 -22.32
N ALA A 331 5.38 25.98 -23.49
CA ALA A 331 6.73 25.55 -23.83
C ALA A 331 7.71 26.75 -23.87
N PHE A 332 7.32 27.87 -24.47
CA PHE A 332 8.13 29.10 -24.49
C PHE A 332 8.42 29.60 -23.07
N LYS A 333 7.42 29.65 -22.19
CA LYS A 333 7.58 30.05 -20.79
C LYS A 333 8.58 29.15 -20.07
N THR A 334 8.44 27.83 -20.23
CA THR A 334 9.31 26.83 -19.61
C THR A 334 10.76 26.93 -20.09
N ILE A 335 10.99 27.13 -21.39
CA ILE A 335 12.34 27.35 -21.94
C ILE A 335 12.90 28.69 -21.45
N SER A 336 12.13 29.77 -21.52
CA SER A 336 12.60 31.12 -21.15
C SER A 336 13.05 31.25 -19.69
N GLN A 337 12.50 30.42 -18.79
CA GLN A 337 12.91 30.35 -17.39
C GLN A 337 14.25 29.61 -17.19
N ASN A 338 14.63 28.76 -18.15
CA ASN A 338 15.82 27.91 -18.11
C ASN A 338 16.91 28.34 -19.11
N VAL A 339 16.69 29.41 -19.89
CA VAL A 339 17.75 30.05 -20.68
C VAL A 339 18.77 30.64 -19.71
N THR A 340 20.05 30.31 -19.90
CA THR A 340 21.16 30.91 -19.16
C THR A 340 21.11 32.42 -19.35
N LYS A 341 20.81 33.16 -18.27
CA LYS A 341 21.04 34.61 -18.24
C LYS A 341 22.56 34.79 -18.28
N GLU A 342 23.09 35.17 -19.43
CA GLU A 342 24.40 35.84 -19.47
C GLU A 342 24.29 37.23 -18.83
#